data_AF-A0A9P3WIC4-F1
#
_entry.id   AF-A0A9P3WIC4-F1
#
_cell.length_a   1.000
_cell.length_b   1.000
_cell.length_c   1.000
_cell.angle_alpha   90.00
_cell.angle_beta   90.00
_cell.angle_gamma   90.00
#
_symmetry.space_group_name_H-M   'P 1'
#
loop_
_entity.id
_entity.type
_entity.pdbx_description
1 polymer ?
#
loop_
_entity_poly.entity_id
_entity_poly.type
_entity_poly.pdbx_seq_one_letter_code
_entity_poly.pdbx_strand_id
1 'polypeptide(L)'
;MRVPSRYLFPLQPAAPGAGVVGFAVLFALLAGGLYGVYCLVRDFVNTGNPVIFAVALFMVLLSVSGMIHGRKRRARLAALAQARQGESICQFARAFNLRDVDAWVIRAVWDTVMAWGGSELARLNFPLQADDRLEIFALDDEEALFDVLSDAATRAGRTLDNLENNPFQPLNTLRDMVMALSAQPMTPERQQKRDVALD
;
A
#
# COMPACT_ATOMS: atom_id res chain seq x y z
N MET A 1 -2.33 15.38 -11.59
CA MET A 1 -1.08 14.97 -10.92
C MET A 1 0.09 15.61 -11.64
N ARG A 2 0.98 16.34 -10.95
CA ARG A 2 2.24 16.78 -11.56
C ARG A 2 3.04 15.52 -11.91
N VAL A 3 3.49 15.41 -13.16
CA VAL A 3 4.29 14.27 -13.62
C VAL A 3 5.53 14.17 -12.73
N PRO A 4 5.72 13.07 -11.98
CA PRO A 4 6.87 12.94 -11.11
C PRO A 4 8.07 12.65 -12.00
N SER A 5 8.97 13.62 -12.24
CA SER A 5 10.18 13.45 -13.05
C SER A 5 9.95 12.99 -14.51
N ARG A 6 10.82 13.39 -15.45
CA ARG A 6 10.78 12.90 -16.84
C ARG A 6 11.02 11.38 -16.94
N TYR A 7 11.62 10.80 -15.91
CA TYR A 7 12.15 9.45 -15.92
C TYR A 7 11.29 8.40 -15.20
N LEU A 8 10.27 8.80 -14.44
CA LEU A 8 9.27 7.84 -13.97
C LEU A 8 8.20 7.67 -15.04
N PHE A 9 7.86 6.43 -15.34
CA PHE A 9 6.76 6.14 -16.23
C PHE A 9 5.43 6.42 -15.51
N PRO A 10 4.47 7.07 -16.18
CA PRO A 10 3.15 7.26 -15.60
C PRO A 10 2.50 5.91 -15.40
N LEU A 11 1.87 5.71 -14.24
CA LEU A 11 0.88 4.65 -14.11
C LEU A 11 -0.26 4.99 -15.06
N GLN A 12 -0.77 3.99 -15.77
CA GLN A 12 -2.04 4.18 -16.46
C GLN A 12 -3.05 4.62 -15.40
N PRO A 13 -3.80 5.71 -15.64
CA PRO A 13 -4.86 6.07 -14.72
C PRO A 13 -5.75 4.85 -14.59
N ALA A 14 -5.99 4.38 -13.36
CA ALA A 14 -6.99 3.36 -13.10
C ALA A 14 -8.21 3.77 -13.92
N ALA A 15 -8.67 2.88 -14.83
CA ALA A 15 -9.84 3.15 -15.66
C ALA A 15 -10.91 3.77 -14.77
N PRO A 16 -11.59 4.87 -15.17
CA PRO A 16 -12.50 5.60 -14.30
C PRO A 16 -13.53 4.62 -13.73
N GLY A 17 -13.24 4.14 -12.53
CA GLY A 17 -13.84 2.95 -11.97
C GLY A 17 -15.15 3.37 -11.38
N ALA A 18 -16.17 3.45 -12.24
CA ALA A 18 -17.58 3.42 -11.89
C ALA A 18 -17.91 4.13 -10.56
N GLY A 19 -17.43 5.36 -10.35
CA GLY A 19 -17.46 5.98 -9.01
C GLY A 19 -18.88 5.99 -8.41
N VAL A 20 -19.87 6.31 -9.24
CA VAL A 20 -21.29 6.29 -8.85
C VAL A 20 -21.81 4.87 -8.56
N VAL A 21 -21.41 3.86 -9.34
CA VAL A 21 -21.83 2.47 -9.13
C VAL A 21 -21.14 1.88 -7.90
N GLY A 22 -19.86 2.17 -7.70
CA GLY A 22 -19.10 1.79 -6.51
C GLY A 22 -19.69 2.40 -5.24
N PHE A 23 -20.01 3.70 -5.27
CA PHE A 23 -20.73 4.33 -4.15
C PHE A 23 -22.12 3.73 -3.95
N ALA A 24 -22.88 3.46 -5.01
CA ALA A 24 -24.20 2.85 -4.90
C ALA A 24 -24.13 1.43 -4.28
N VAL A 25 -23.17 0.61 -4.69
CA VAL A 25 -22.92 -0.72 -4.11
C VAL A 25 -22.49 -0.58 -2.65
N LEU A 26 -21.60 0.35 -2.32
CA LEU A 26 -21.17 0.59 -0.94
C LEU A 26 -22.37 1.02 -0.06
N PHE A 27 -23.20 1.96 -0.53
CA PHE A 27 -24.40 2.39 0.18
C PHE A 27 -25.41 1.25 0.33
N ALA A 28 -25.58 0.42 -0.69
CA ALA A 28 -26.44 -0.76 -0.61
C ALA A 28 -25.92 -1.78 0.41
N LEU A 29 -24.61 -2.02 0.46
CA LEU A 29 -23.99 -2.91 1.45
C LEU A 29 -24.11 -2.34 2.87
N LEU A 30 -23.88 -1.04 3.05
CA LEU A 30 -24.05 -0.37 4.34
C LEU A 30 -25.51 -0.39 4.81
N ALA A 31 -26.46 -0.11 3.92
CA ALA A 31 -27.89 -0.15 4.21
C ALA A 31 -28.35 -1.58 4.52
N GLY A 32 -27.87 -2.57 3.76
CA GLY A 32 -28.13 -3.99 4.02
C GLY A 32 -27.56 -4.45 5.37
N GLY A 33 -26.35 -4.01 5.72
CA GLY A 33 -25.73 -4.26 7.02
C GLY A 33 -26.54 -3.65 8.17
N LEU A 34 -26.92 -2.37 8.06
CA LEU A 34 -27.75 -1.69 9.06
C LEU A 34 -29.14 -2.31 9.20
N TYR A 35 -29.76 -2.70 8.09
CA TYR A 35 -31.06 -3.37 8.09
C TYR A 35 -30.96 -4.77 8.70
N GLY A 36 -29.90 -5.52 8.41
CA GLY A 36 -29.61 -6.82 9.03
C GLY A 36 -29.43 -6.72 10.54
N VAL A 37 -28.69 -5.70 11.01
CA VAL A 37 -28.54 -5.40 12.45
C VAL A 37 -29.90 -5.03 13.07
N TYR A 38 -30.69 -4.19 12.40
CA TYR A 38 -32.04 -3.83 12.88
C TYR A 38 -32.96 -5.05 13.01
N CYS A 39 -32.97 -5.94 12.01
CA CYS A 39 -33.74 -7.19 12.05
C CYS A 39 -33.27 -8.10 13.19
N LEU A 40 -31.95 -8.28 13.36
CA LEU A 40 -31.39 -9.05 14.49
C LEU A 40 -31.85 -8.50 15.84
N VAL A 41 -31.81 -7.18 16.04
CA VAL A 41 -32.24 -6.54 17.30
C VAL A 41 -33.75 -6.71 17.51
N ARG A 42 -34.56 -6.49 16.47
CA ARG A 42 -36.02 -6.65 16.53
C ARG A 42 -36.41 -8.09 16.86
N ASP A 43 -35.81 -9.06 16.19
CA ASP A 43 -36.15 -10.47 16.36
C ASP A 43 -35.67 -11.01 17.72
N PHE A 44 -34.56 -10.49 18.26
CA PHE A 44 -34.14 -10.73 19.65
C PHE A 44 -35.17 -10.23 20.67
N VAL A 45 -35.62 -8.98 20.53
CA VAL A 45 -36.61 -8.37 21.44
C VAL A 45 -37.95 -9.12 21.40
N ASN A 46 -38.37 -9.58 20.23
CA ASN A 46 -39.65 -10.26 20.06
C ASN A 46 -39.63 -11.74 20.48
N THR A 47 -38.51 -12.44 20.28
CA THR A 47 -38.44 -13.91 20.40
C THR A 47 -37.66 -14.37 21.63
N GLY A 48 -36.77 -13.53 22.18
CA GLY A 48 -35.88 -13.90 23.28
C GLY A 48 -34.86 -14.99 22.94
N ASN A 49 -34.60 -15.23 21.65
CA ASN A 49 -33.76 -16.34 21.22
C ASN A 49 -32.27 -16.07 21.51
N PRO A 50 -31.59 -16.92 22.30
CA PRO A 50 -30.19 -16.72 22.67
C PRO A 50 -29.22 -16.78 21.48
N VAL A 51 -29.57 -17.46 20.39
CA VAL A 51 -28.71 -17.57 19.19
C VAL A 51 -28.57 -16.22 18.49
N ILE A 52 -29.67 -15.48 18.36
CA ILE A 52 -29.70 -14.14 17.74
C ILE A 52 -28.81 -13.17 18.53
N PHE A 53 -28.88 -13.23 19.86
CA PHE A 53 -28.03 -12.45 20.74
C PHE A 53 -26.55 -12.78 20.56
N ALA A 54 -26.20 -14.06 20.50
CA ALA A 54 -24.81 -14.50 20.32
C ALA A 54 -24.21 -13.98 19.01
N VAL A 55 -24.96 -14.05 17.90
CA VAL A 55 -24.53 -13.54 16.59
C VAL A 55 -24.36 -12.02 16.62
N ALA A 56 -25.32 -11.28 17.20
CA ALA A 56 -25.22 -9.83 17.32
C ALA A 56 -24.01 -9.41 18.16
N LEU A 57 -23.77 -10.08 19.30
CA LEU A 57 -22.61 -9.85 20.15
C LEU A 57 -21.31 -10.12 19.40
N PHE A 58 -21.22 -11.21 18.64
CA PHE A 58 -20.04 -11.55 17.86
C PHE A 58 -19.72 -10.48 16.80
N MET A 59 -20.73 -9.98 16.07
CA MET A 59 -20.55 -8.91 15.09
C MET A 59 -20.06 -7.60 15.72
N VAL A 60 -20.58 -7.25 16.90
CA VAL A 60 -20.11 -6.09 17.67
C VAL A 60 -18.64 -6.28 18.09
N LEU A 61 -18.28 -7.47 18.59
CA LEU A 61 -16.91 -7.77 19.00
C LEU A 61 -15.92 -7.67 17.83
N LEU A 62 -16.27 -8.19 16.65
CA LEU A 62 -15.46 -8.04 15.44
C LEU A 62 -15.28 -6.58 15.03
N SER A 63 -16.36 -5.79 15.06
CA SER A 63 -16.33 -4.37 14.71
C SER A 63 -15.44 -3.57 15.67
N VAL A 64 -15.60 -3.79 16.98
CA VAL A 64 -14.79 -3.14 18.01
C VAL A 64 -13.32 -3.56 17.89
N SER A 65 -13.05 -4.84 17.66
CA SER A 65 -11.70 -5.35 17.43
C SER A 65 -11.05 -4.64 16.24
N GLY A 66 -11.73 -4.54 15.10
CA GLY A 66 -11.23 -3.83 13.93
C GLY A 66 -10.93 -2.35 14.21
N MET A 67 -11.82 -1.66 14.95
CA MET A 67 -11.60 -0.27 15.36
C MET A 67 -10.37 -0.11 16.25
N ILE A 68 -10.17 -1.02 17.20
CA ILE A 68 -9.00 -1.00 18.10
C ILE A 68 -7.71 -1.26 17.31
N HIS A 69 -7.69 -2.25 16.42
CA HIS A 69 -6.54 -2.55 15.57
C HIS A 69 -6.18 -1.35 14.69
N GLY A 70 -7.17 -0.73 14.03
CA GLY A 70 -6.95 0.46 13.22
C GLY A 70 -6.43 1.66 14.03
N ARG A 71 -6.96 1.89 15.24
CA ARG A 71 -6.45 2.94 16.14
C ARG A 71 -5.01 2.66 16.58
N LYS A 72 -4.69 1.43 16.96
CA LYS A 72 -3.32 1.03 17.35
C LYS A 72 -2.34 1.20 16.19
N ARG A 73 -2.71 0.79 14.98
CA ARG A 73 -1.90 0.97 13.77
C ARG A 73 -1.62 2.45 13.50
N ARG A 74 -2.66 3.29 13.52
CA ARG A 74 -2.50 4.75 13.36
C ARG A 74 -1.61 5.37 14.43
N ALA A 75 -1.79 4.99 15.69
CA ALA A 75 -0.95 5.48 16.79
C ALA A 75 0.51 5.06 16.60
N ARG A 76 0.76 3.81 16.18
CA ARG A 76 2.11 3.30 15.88
C ARG A 76 2.75 4.07 14.73
N LEU A 77 2.04 4.29 13.63
CA LEU A 77 2.53 5.09 12.50
C LEU A 77 2.82 6.54 12.91
N ALA A 78 1.93 7.16 13.69
CA ALA A 78 2.15 8.52 14.18
C ALA A 78 3.38 8.60 15.10
N ALA A 79 3.59 7.62 15.99
CA ALA A 79 4.75 7.56 16.86
C ALA A 79 6.05 7.39 16.07
N LEU A 80 6.07 6.52 15.04
CA LEU A 80 7.23 6.34 14.15
C LEU A 80 7.53 7.62 13.36
N ALA A 81 6.51 8.26 12.81
CA ALA A 81 6.68 9.52 12.09
C ALA A 81 7.22 10.64 12.99
N GLN A 82 6.77 10.69 14.26
CA GLN A 82 7.31 11.63 15.25
C GLN A 82 8.76 11.34 15.61
N ALA A 83 9.12 10.07 15.85
CA ALA A 83 10.48 9.66 16.18
C ALA A 83 11.51 9.99 15.08
N ARG A 84 11.03 10.06 13.82
CA ARG A 84 11.82 10.30 12.61
C ARG A 84 11.60 11.70 12.03
N GLN A 85 11.16 12.65 12.85
CA GLN A 85 10.93 14.02 12.37
C GLN A 85 12.19 14.63 11.74
N GLY A 86 12.02 15.22 10.56
CA GLY A 86 13.12 15.82 9.78
C GLY A 86 13.80 14.85 8.82
N GLU A 87 13.50 13.56 8.88
CA GLU A 87 13.87 12.63 7.82
C GLU A 87 13.02 12.88 6.56
N SER A 88 13.59 12.58 5.40
CA SER A 88 12.96 12.81 4.10
C SER A 88 13.41 11.76 3.10
N ILE A 89 12.87 11.80 1.88
CA ILE A 89 13.31 10.95 0.76
C ILE A 89 14.83 10.96 0.56
N CYS A 90 15.50 12.07 0.89
CA CYS A 90 16.96 12.15 0.80
C CYS A 90 17.66 11.22 1.81
N GLN A 91 17.12 11.06 3.02
CA GLN A 91 17.68 10.11 3.99
C GLN A 91 17.43 8.67 3.56
N PHE A 92 16.22 8.38 3.08
CA PHE A 92 15.90 7.07 2.49
C PHE A 92 16.84 6.71 1.34
N ALA A 93 17.07 7.63 0.40
CA ALA A 93 17.98 7.42 -0.72
C ALA A 93 19.44 7.20 -0.29
N ARG A 94 19.89 7.84 0.78
CA ARG A 94 21.25 7.67 1.33
C ARG A 94 21.50 6.28 1.92
N ALA A 95 20.45 5.52 2.22
CA ALA A 95 20.59 4.15 2.71
C ALA A 95 21.05 3.15 1.63
N PHE A 96 21.12 3.58 0.36
CA PHE A 96 21.48 2.75 -0.79
C PHE A 96 22.79 3.21 -1.42
N ASN A 97 23.58 2.26 -1.93
CA ASN A 97 24.72 2.59 -2.79
C ASN A 97 24.22 2.89 -4.20
N LEU A 98 24.24 4.18 -4.59
CA LEU A 98 23.76 4.65 -5.90
C LEU A 98 24.56 4.11 -7.08
N ARG A 99 25.71 3.45 -6.85
CA ARG A 99 26.45 2.73 -7.89
C ARG A 99 25.81 1.40 -8.25
N ASP A 100 25.12 0.79 -7.29
CA ASP A 100 24.53 -0.55 -7.41
C ASP A 100 23.01 -0.48 -7.63
N VAL A 101 22.40 0.65 -7.26
CA VAL A 101 20.95 0.85 -7.28
C VAL A 101 20.57 2.05 -8.13
N ASP A 102 19.63 1.84 -9.06
CA ASP A 102 19.06 2.91 -9.88
C ASP A 102 18.24 3.87 -8.99
N ALA A 103 18.63 5.16 -8.96
CA ALA A 103 17.95 6.20 -8.20
C ALA A 103 16.45 6.34 -8.56
N TRP A 104 16.06 5.96 -9.78
CA TRP A 104 14.66 5.98 -10.20
C TRP A 104 13.85 4.84 -9.57
N VAL A 105 14.48 3.69 -9.29
CA VAL A 105 13.84 2.60 -8.53
C VAL A 105 13.59 3.04 -7.09
N ILE A 106 14.58 3.67 -6.45
CA ILE A 106 14.43 4.24 -5.09
C ILE A 106 13.24 5.18 -5.04
N ARG A 107 13.14 6.10 -6.02
CA ARG A 107 12.04 7.05 -6.08
C ARG A 107 10.69 6.39 -6.39
N ALA A 108 10.67 5.41 -7.29
CA ALA A 108 9.46 4.68 -7.63
C ALA A 108 8.88 3.98 -6.39
N VAL A 109 9.71 3.24 -5.64
CA VAL A 109 9.29 2.55 -4.41
C VAL A 109 8.80 3.55 -3.36
N TRP A 110 9.52 4.64 -3.15
CA TRP A 110 9.08 5.69 -2.22
C TRP A 110 7.69 6.21 -2.59
N ASP A 111 7.50 6.61 -3.85
CA ASP A 111 6.25 7.22 -4.29
C ASP A 111 5.09 6.22 -4.28
N THR A 112 5.31 4.93 -4.60
CA THR A 112 4.25 3.92 -4.58
C THR A 112 3.86 3.51 -3.18
N VAL A 113 4.82 3.33 -2.26
CA VAL A 113 4.51 3.01 -0.86
C VAL A 113 3.77 4.16 -0.18
N MET A 114 4.20 5.41 -0.43
CA MET A 114 3.49 6.59 0.07
C MET A 114 2.08 6.69 -0.51
N ALA A 115 1.88 6.36 -1.79
CA ALA A 115 0.56 6.35 -2.42
C ALA A 115 -0.32 5.22 -1.86
N TRP A 116 0.24 4.02 -1.65
CA TRP A 116 -0.45 2.85 -1.09
C TRP A 116 -1.00 3.12 0.31
N GLY A 117 -0.17 3.66 1.21
CA GLY A 117 -0.64 4.04 2.54
C GLY A 117 -1.62 5.23 2.56
N GLY A 118 -1.90 5.81 1.39
CA GLY A 118 -2.98 6.74 1.15
C GLY A 118 -2.96 7.95 2.09
N SER A 119 -4.16 8.33 2.55
CA SER A 119 -4.32 9.52 3.39
C SER A 119 -3.59 9.43 4.74
N GLU A 120 -3.34 8.22 5.27
CA GLU A 120 -2.66 8.05 6.56
C GLU A 120 -1.18 8.43 6.47
N LEU A 121 -0.43 7.87 5.51
CA LEU A 121 0.98 8.23 5.31
C LEU A 121 1.14 9.67 4.80
N ALA A 122 0.26 10.09 3.88
CA ALA A 122 0.31 11.43 3.31
C ALA A 122 0.11 12.52 4.38
N ARG A 123 -0.86 12.33 5.30
CA ARG A 123 -1.11 13.27 6.40
C ARG A 123 0.08 13.38 7.35
N LEU A 124 0.79 12.28 7.57
CA LEU A 124 1.95 12.23 8.45
C LEU A 124 3.24 12.72 7.77
N ASN A 125 3.22 12.96 6.45
CA ASN A 125 4.43 13.11 5.64
C ASN A 125 5.47 12.03 6.02
N PHE A 126 5.00 10.77 6.02
CA PHE A 126 5.69 9.71 6.74
C PHE A 126 7.12 9.49 6.21
N PRO A 127 8.14 9.55 7.09
CA PRO A 127 9.53 9.31 6.71
C PRO A 127 9.83 7.81 6.60
N LEU A 128 9.81 7.28 5.37
CA LEU A 128 10.19 5.88 5.12
C LEU A 128 11.69 5.68 5.40
N GLN A 129 12.03 4.54 6.00
CA GLN A 129 13.40 4.07 6.14
C GLN A 129 13.59 2.78 5.35
N ALA A 130 14.80 2.55 4.80
CA ALA A 130 15.08 1.36 3.99
C ALA A 130 14.83 0.07 4.77
N ASP A 131 15.14 0.06 6.07
CA ASP A 131 14.99 -1.12 6.92
C ASP A 131 13.57 -1.24 7.52
N ASP A 132 12.62 -0.41 7.09
CA ASP A 132 11.21 -0.57 7.48
C ASP A 132 10.68 -1.90 6.95
N ARG A 133 10.09 -2.69 7.85
CA ARG A 133 9.41 -3.95 7.51
C ARG A 133 8.13 -3.65 6.72
N LEU A 134 7.86 -4.46 5.69
CA LEU A 134 6.68 -4.32 4.82
C LEU A 134 5.35 -4.38 5.59
N GLU A 135 5.29 -5.17 6.67
CA GLU A 135 4.17 -5.25 7.62
C GLU A 135 3.73 -3.87 8.15
N ILE A 136 4.65 -2.90 8.31
CA ILE A 136 4.32 -1.55 8.79
C ILE A 136 3.31 -0.88 7.85
N PHE A 137 3.42 -1.17 6.55
CA PHE A 137 2.62 -0.59 5.48
C PHE A 137 1.46 -1.50 5.04
N ALA A 138 1.22 -2.62 5.74
CA ALA A 138 0.27 -3.67 5.35
C ALA A 138 0.62 -4.24 3.95
N LEU A 139 1.90 -4.54 3.75
CA LEU A 139 2.46 -5.19 2.55
C LEU A 139 3.05 -6.57 2.87
N ASP A 140 2.55 -7.19 3.93
CA ASP A 140 2.87 -8.54 4.37
C ASP A 140 2.00 -9.62 3.71
N ASP A 141 0.90 -9.20 3.07
CA ASP A 141 0.09 -10.03 2.20
C ASP A 141 0.65 -10.05 0.76
N GLU A 142 0.66 -11.22 0.12
CA GLU A 142 1.28 -11.42 -1.20
C GLU A 142 0.57 -10.64 -2.31
N GLU A 143 -0.77 -10.54 -2.28
CA GLU A 143 -1.55 -9.80 -3.28
C GLU A 143 -1.27 -8.30 -3.14
N ALA A 144 -1.35 -7.78 -1.91
CA ALA A 144 -1.06 -6.38 -1.62
C ALA A 144 0.38 -6.00 -1.99
N LEU A 145 1.35 -6.87 -1.66
CA LEU A 145 2.75 -6.68 -2.02
C LEU A 145 2.93 -6.67 -3.54
N PHE A 146 2.34 -7.62 -4.25
CA PHE A 146 2.46 -7.73 -5.70
C PHE A 146 1.88 -6.51 -6.42
N ASP A 147 0.72 -5.99 -5.99
CA ASP A 147 0.12 -4.78 -6.55
C ASP A 147 1.06 -3.57 -6.43
N VAL A 148 1.59 -3.32 -5.23
CA VAL A 148 2.50 -2.18 -5.00
C VAL A 148 3.83 -2.38 -5.72
N LEU A 149 4.33 -3.62 -5.79
CA LEU A 149 5.55 -3.96 -6.51
C LEU A 149 5.39 -3.77 -8.02
N SER A 150 4.24 -4.14 -8.58
CA SER A 150 3.89 -3.96 -10.00
C SER A 150 3.81 -2.48 -10.38
N ASP A 151 3.17 -1.67 -9.55
CA ASP A 151 3.14 -0.21 -9.72
C ASP A 151 4.55 0.39 -9.65
N ALA A 152 5.38 -0.08 -8.72
CA ALA A 152 6.76 0.40 -8.56
C ALA A 152 7.64 0.00 -9.75
N ALA A 153 7.51 -1.24 -10.23
CA ALA A 153 8.22 -1.75 -11.40
C ALA A 153 7.83 -0.97 -12.66
N THR A 154 6.52 -0.77 -12.87
CA THR A 154 5.99 0.03 -13.98
C THR A 154 6.59 1.43 -13.96
N ARG A 155 6.53 2.13 -12.82
CA ARG A 155 7.09 3.48 -12.68
C ARG A 155 8.60 3.52 -12.92
N ALA A 156 9.33 2.52 -12.44
CA ALA A 156 10.78 2.41 -12.61
C ALA A 156 11.19 1.97 -14.03
N GLY A 157 10.25 1.49 -14.85
CA GLY A 157 10.54 0.88 -16.14
C GLY A 157 11.31 -0.44 -16.00
N ARG A 158 10.88 -1.28 -15.06
CA ARG A 158 11.42 -2.62 -14.78
C ARG A 158 10.36 -3.66 -15.10
N THR A 159 10.77 -4.82 -15.61
CA THR A 159 9.89 -5.98 -15.73
C THR A 159 9.82 -6.72 -14.38
N LEU A 160 8.74 -7.47 -14.16
CA LEU A 160 8.63 -8.44 -13.06
C LEU A 160 8.77 -9.89 -13.55
N ASP A 161 9.16 -10.09 -14.81
CA ASP A 161 9.41 -11.43 -15.34
C ASP A 161 10.45 -12.16 -14.47
N ASN A 162 10.19 -13.42 -14.15
CA ASN A 162 11.08 -14.28 -13.38
C ASN A 162 11.41 -13.73 -11.96
N LEU A 163 10.48 -12.97 -11.36
CA LEU A 163 10.62 -12.41 -10.01
C LEU A 163 10.84 -13.48 -8.95
N GLU A 164 10.25 -14.67 -9.10
CA GLU A 164 10.40 -15.83 -8.22
C GLU A 164 11.87 -16.26 -8.03
N ASN A 165 12.73 -16.00 -9.02
CA ASN A 165 14.16 -16.33 -8.99
C ASN A 165 15.04 -15.12 -8.62
N ASN A 166 14.44 -14.02 -8.16
CA ASN A 166 15.16 -12.83 -7.75
C ASN A 166 15.99 -13.10 -6.47
N PRO A 167 17.28 -12.73 -6.43
CA PRO A 167 18.17 -13.03 -5.30
C PRO A 167 17.79 -12.35 -3.98
N PHE A 168 16.91 -11.35 -4.03
CA PHE A 168 16.44 -10.62 -2.85
C PHE A 168 15.11 -11.15 -2.29
N GLN A 169 14.58 -12.24 -2.83
CA GLN A 169 13.45 -12.96 -2.24
C GLN A 169 13.85 -13.73 -0.97
N PRO A 170 12.96 -13.85 0.04
CA PRO A 170 11.67 -13.17 0.15
C PRO A 170 11.82 -11.69 0.56
N LEU A 171 10.91 -10.84 0.08
CA LEU A 171 10.92 -9.41 0.42
C LEU A 171 10.36 -9.21 1.83
N ASN A 172 11.16 -8.65 2.74
CA ASN A 172 10.74 -8.39 4.12
C ASN A 172 10.75 -6.90 4.46
N THR A 173 11.57 -6.12 3.76
CA THR A 173 11.81 -4.70 3.99
C THR A 173 11.69 -3.87 2.72
N LEU A 174 11.56 -2.55 2.88
CA LEU A 174 11.63 -1.62 1.75
C LEU A 174 12.97 -1.69 1.01
N ARG A 175 14.06 -2.02 1.71
CA ARG A 175 15.37 -2.27 1.12
C ARG A 175 15.31 -3.45 0.16
N ASP A 176 14.76 -4.58 0.59
CA ASP A 176 14.64 -5.78 -0.26
C ASP A 176 13.84 -5.45 -1.51
N MET A 177 12.74 -4.71 -1.36
CA MET A 177 11.89 -4.27 -2.47
C MET A 177 12.66 -3.42 -3.49
N VAL A 178 13.45 -2.43 -3.02
CA VAL A 178 14.29 -1.61 -3.91
C VAL A 178 15.38 -2.44 -4.59
N MET A 179 16.06 -3.33 -3.84
CA MET A 179 17.14 -4.16 -4.37
C MET A 179 16.61 -5.16 -5.40
N ALA A 180 15.48 -5.80 -5.11
CA ALA A 180 14.80 -6.73 -6.01
C ALA A 180 14.44 -6.07 -7.33
N LEU A 181 13.78 -4.90 -7.29
CA LEU A 181 13.42 -4.16 -8.50
C LEU A 181 14.66 -3.64 -9.25
N SER A 182 15.72 -3.27 -8.56
CA SER A 182 16.97 -2.85 -9.21
C SER A 182 17.69 -3.99 -9.91
N ALA A 183 17.52 -5.23 -9.42
CA ALA A 183 18.04 -6.45 -10.04
C ALA A 183 17.19 -6.92 -11.24
N GLN A 184 15.95 -6.44 -11.37
CA GLN A 184 15.09 -6.80 -12.49
C GLN A 184 15.56 -6.17 -13.82
N PRO A 185 15.34 -6.82 -14.97
CA PRO A 185 15.66 -6.22 -16.27
C PRO A 185 14.91 -4.90 -16.52
N MET A 186 15.57 -3.96 -17.20
CA MET A 186 14.92 -2.74 -17.69
C MET A 186 14.01 -3.07 -18.88
N THR A 187 12.83 -2.45 -18.95
CA THR A 187 11.98 -2.56 -20.13
C THR A 187 12.65 -1.89 -21.36
N PRO A 188 12.30 -2.28 -22.59
CA PRO A 188 12.87 -1.67 -23.80
C PRO A 188 12.72 -0.14 -23.83
N GLU A 189 11.58 0.38 -23.37
CA GLU A 189 11.31 1.82 -23.33
C GLU A 189 12.22 2.54 -22.33
N ARG A 190 12.52 1.89 -21.19
CA ARG A 190 13.44 2.43 -20.18
C ARG A 190 14.88 2.44 -20.69
N GLN A 191 15.28 1.41 -21.42
CA GLN A 191 16.60 1.32 -22.06
C GLN A 191 16.76 2.44 -23.09
N GLN A 192 15.81 2.61 -24.00
CA GLN A 192 15.82 3.69 -24.99
C GLN A 192 15.93 5.08 -24.34
N LYS A 193 15.16 5.35 -23.28
CA LYS A 193 15.25 6.62 -22.54
C LYS A 193 16.59 6.85 -21.85
N ARG A 194 17.27 5.78 -21.42
CA ARG A 194 18.60 5.86 -20.80
C ARG A 194 19.63 6.22 -21.85
N ASP A 195 19.58 5.57 -23.00
CA ASP A 195 20.58 5.72 -24.04
C ASP A 195 20.50 7.13 -24.66
N VAL A 196 19.29 7.65 -24.91
CA VAL A 196 19.06 9.06 -25.33
C VAL A 196 19.53 10.10 -24.32
N ALA A 197 19.68 9.74 -23.04
CA ALA A 197 20.17 10.67 -22.02
C ALA A 197 21.70 10.66 -21.86
N LEU A 198 22.38 9.68 -22.47
CA LEU A 198 23.83 9.53 -22.46
C LEU A 198 24.49 10.06 -23.75
N ASP A 199 23.71 10.21 -24.82
CA ASP A 199 24.04 10.94 -26.05
C ASP A 199 23.94 12.47 -25.86
#